data_AF-A0A3B8M0D5-F1
#
_entry.id   AF-A0A3B8M0D5-F1
#
_cell.length_a   1.000
_cell.length_b   1.000
_cell.length_c   1.000
_cell.angle_alpha   90.00
_cell.angle_beta   90.00
_cell.angle_gamma   90.00
#
_symmetry.space_group_name_H-M   'P 1'
#
loop_
_entity.id
_entity.type
_entity.pdbx_description
1 polymer ?
#
loop_
_entity_poly.entity_id
_entity_poly.type
_entity_poly.pdbx_seq_one_letter_code
_entity_poly.pdbx_strand_id
1 'polypeptide(L)'
;MRELQAIANNPLQGPVMSVVHTSRIKITKRQGPHRTAQIEGFDGLLDFGIHGGIRSFYAEKYGREFSGPEFPATLDHMIAGVAG
;
A
#
# COMPACT_ATOMS: atom_id res chain seq x y z
N MET A 1 -36.52 -42.40 -20.10
CA MET A 1 -35.07 -42.12 -20.00
C MET A 1 -34.69 -41.07 -21.05
N ARG A 2 -34.92 -39.80 -20.76
CA ARG A 2 -34.36 -38.62 -21.43
C ARG A 2 -34.72 -37.41 -20.57
N GLU A 3 -33.79 -36.96 -19.75
CA GLU A 3 -33.79 -35.58 -19.26
C GLU A 3 -32.39 -35.03 -19.48
N LEU A 4 -32.23 -34.34 -20.61
CA LEU A 4 -31.16 -33.39 -20.84
C LEU A 4 -31.54 -32.13 -20.06
N GLN A 5 -31.06 -32.00 -18.83
CA GLN A 5 -31.06 -30.70 -18.17
C GLN A 5 -29.92 -29.88 -18.76
N ALA A 6 -30.28 -29.04 -19.73
CA ALA A 6 -29.46 -27.93 -20.19
C ALA A 6 -29.20 -27.01 -19.01
N ILE A 7 -27.96 -26.97 -18.54
CA ILE A 7 -27.48 -25.98 -17.59
C ILE A 7 -27.51 -24.65 -18.35
N ALA A 8 -28.53 -23.84 -18.07
CA ALA A 8 -28.68 -22.52 -18.64
C ALA A 8 -27.49 -21.66 -18.20
N ASN A 9 -26.61 -21.34 -19.15
CA ASN A 9 -25.59 -20.31 -18.98
C ASN A 9 -26.30 -18.98 -18.73
N ASN A 10 -26.27 -18.50 -17.48
CA ASN A 10 -26.76 -17.17 -17.12
C ASN A 10 -25.71 -16.12 -17.55
N PRO A 11 -25.98 -15.28 -18.57
CA PRO A 11 -25.01 -14.32 -19.11
C PRO A 11 -24.72 -13.13 -18.17
N LEU A 12 -25.33 -13.09 -16.98
CA LEU A 12 -25.13 -12.04 -15.98
C LEU A 12 -24.03 -12.36 -14.95
N GLN A 13 -23.40 -13.53 -15.02
CA GLN A 13 -22.19 -13.80 -14.22
C GLN A 13 -20.99 -13.16 -14.92
N GLY A 14 -20.74 -11.88 -14.61
CA GLY A 14 -19.44 -11.27 -14.88
C GLY A 14 -18.30 -12.11 -14.28
N PRO A 15 -17.04 -11.88 -14.69
CA PRO A 15 -15.91 -12.69 -14.24
C PRO A 15 -15.89 -12.77 -12.72
N VAL A 16 -15.76 -14.00 -12.19
CA VAL A 16 -15.63 -14.25 -10.75
C VAL A 16 -14.36 -13.54 -10.29
N MET A 17 -14.51 -12.40 -9.62
CA MET A 17 -13.39 -11.66 -9.04
C MET A 17 -12.89 -12.41 -7.80
N SER A 18 -12.04 -13.41 -8.02
CA SER A 18 -11.33 -14.08 -6.93
C SER A 18 -10.18 -13.20 -6.44
N VAL A 19 -9.96 -13.20 -5.12
CA VAL A 19 -8.77 -12.57 -4.54
C VAL A 19 -7.54 -13.33 -5.03
N VAL A 20 -6.71 -12.68 -5.84
CA VAL A 20 -5.48 -13.28 -6.38
C VAL A 20 -4.30 -13.19 -5.40
N HIS A 21 -4.30 -12.18 -4.53
CA HIS A 21 -3.25 -11.97 -3.54
C HIS A 21 -3.74 -11.09 -2.39
N THR A 22 -3.16 -11.26 -1.21
CA THR A 22 -3.34 -10.37 -0.06
C THR A 22 -1.99 -10.11 0.55
N SER A 23 -1.50 -8.88 0.43
CA SER A 23 -0.28 -8.45 1.12
C SER A 23 -0.59 -8.08 2.56
N ARG A 24 0.26 -8.49 3.51
CA ARG A 24 0.21 -8.00 4.90
C ARG A 24 1.46 -7.19 5.20
N ILE A 25 1.25 -5.99 5.74
CA ILE A 25 2.32 -5.06 6.07
C ILE A 25 2.11 -4.58 7.50
N LYS A 26 3.17 -4.65 8.32
CA LYS A 26 3.20 -4.08 9.66
C LYS A 26 4.06 -2.83 9.68
N ILE A 27 3.44 -1.67 9.89
CA ILE A 27 4.11 -0.38 9.98
C ILE A 27 4.26 0.01 11.44
N THR A 28 5.48 0.29 11.86
CA THR A 28 5.81 0.72 13.23
C THR A 28 6.33 2.15 13.20
N LYS A 29 5.69 3.06 13.94
CA LYS A 29 6.22 4.42 14.13
C LYS A 29 7.47 4.36 15.00
N ARG A 30 8.51 5.06 14.55
CA ARG A 30 9.77 5.25 15.29
C ARG A 30 9.76 6.65 15.89
N GLN A 31 10.75 7.49 15.58
CA GLN A 31 10.85 8.87 16.06
C GLN A 31 10.42 9.86 14.97
N GLY A 32 9.65 10.89 15.36
CA GLY A 32 9.24 11.95 14.45
C GLY A 32 8.51 11.40 13.22
N PRO A 33 8.94 11.75 11.99
CA PRO A 33 8.36 11.23 10.76
C PRO A 33 8.89 9.83 10.39
N HIS A 34 9.83 9.24 11.11
CA HIS A 34 10.38 7.93 10.74
C HIS A 34 9.41 6.79 11.11
N ARG A 35 9.18 5.87 10.17
CA ARG A 35 8.48 4.60 10.36
C ARG A 35 9.27 3.48 9.69
N THR A 36 9.14 2.26 10.21
CA THR A 36 9.65 1.05 9.57
C THR A 36 8.48 0.15 9.17
N ALA A 37 8.56 -0.49 8.02
CA ALA A 37 7.57 -1.46 7.57
C ALA A 37 8.19 -2.84 7.35
N GLN A 38 7.50 -3.86 7.87
CA GLN A 38 7.77 -5.26 7.59
C GLN A 38 6.67 -5.80 6.68
N ILE A 39 7.05 -6.38 5.55
CA ILE A 39 6.13 -6.98 4.57
C ILE A 39 6.22 -8.49 4.70
N GLU A 40 5.07 -9.17 4.85
CA GLU A 40 5.03 -10.62 4.91
C GLU A 40 5.56 -11.23 3.61
N GLY A 41 6.51 -12.18 3.73
CA GLY A 41 7.14 -12.86 2.59
C GLY A 41 8.35 -12.14 1.99
N PHE A 42 8.77 -10.99 2.53
CA PHE A 42 9.99 -10.28 2.12
C PHE A 42 10.95 -10.13 3.31
N ASP A 43 12.24 -10.31 3.03
CA ASP A 43 13.28 -10.10 4.03
C ASP A 43 13.61 -8.61 4.18
N GLY A 44 13.84 -8.20 5.44
CA GLY A 44 14.27 -6.85 5.78
C GLY A 44 13.16 -5.90 6.24
N LEU A 45 13.55 -4.65 6.45
CA LEU A 45 12.66 -3.56 6.82
C LEU A 45 12.75 -2.46 5.76
N LEU A 46 11.62 -1.83 5.46
CA LEU A 46 11.56 -0.62 4.66
C LEU A 46 11.45 0.60 5.56
N ASP A 47 12.25 1.62 5.31
CA ASP A 47 12.16 2.90 6.00
C ASP A 47 11.21 3.85 5.27
N PHE A 48 10.32 4.47 6.04
CA PHE A 48 9.46 5.56 5.60
C PHE A 48 9.72 6.81 6.43
N GLY A 49 9.53 7.98 5.82
CA GLY A 49 9.88 9.24 6.45
C GLY A 49 9.10 10.41 5.87
N ILE A 50 9.84 11.46 5.56
CA ILE A 50 9.34 12.66 4.91
C ILE A 50 10.13 12.85 3.62
N HIS A 51 9.46 12.72 2.49
CA HIS A 51 10.03 13.03 1.18
C HIS A 51 10.28 14.55 1.08
N GLY A 52 11.29 14.94 0.31
CA GLY A 52 11.79 16.31 0.16
C GLY A 52 10.72 17.35 -0.15
N GLY A 53 9.74 17.06 -1.00
CA GLY A 53 8.66 18.01 -1.31
C GLY A 53 7.77 18.33 -0.09
N ILE A 54 7.43 17.30 0.69
CA ILE A 54 6.66 17.46 1.94
C ILE A 54 7.52 18.20 2.97
N ARG A 55 8.81 17.85 3.08
CA ARG A 55 9.75 18.50 3.99
C ARG A 55 9.83 20.01 3.73
N SER A 56 10.06 20.39 2.48
CA SER A 56 10.15 21.79 2.05
C SER A 56 8.87 22.56 2.34
N PHE A 57 7.70 22.00 2.00
CA PHE A 57 6.41 22.64 2.27
C PHE A 57 6.22 22.96 3.76
N TYR A 58 6.52 22.02 4.66
CA TYR A 58 6.34 22.24 6.09
C TYR A 58 7.39 23.19 6.68
N ALA A 59 8.61 23.18 6.15
CA ALA A 59 9.65 24.13 6.54
C ALA A 59 9.26 25.56 6.18
N GLU A 60 8.85 25.80 4.93
CA GLU A 60 8.45 27.12 4.44
C GLU A 60 7.18 27.63 5.11
N LYS A 61 6.13 26.80 5.15
CA LYS A 61 4.81 27.23 5.62
C LYS A 61 4.72 27.38 7.14
N TYR A 62 5.48 26.59 7.90
CA TYR A 62 5.32 26.48 9.34
C TYR A 62 6.62 26.61 10.14
N GLY A 63 7.76 26.91 9.50
CA GLY A 63 9.06 27.03 10.17
C GLY A 63 9.51 25.74 10.85
N ARG A 64 9.07 24.58 10.36
CA ARG A 64 9.41 23.28 10.96
C ARG A 64 10.73 22.73 10.43
N GLU A 65 11.60 22.36 11.35
CA GLU A 65 12.80 21.59 11.02
C GLU A 65 12.58 20.09 11.24
N PHE A 66 13.14 19.30 10.33
CA PHE A 66 13.14 17.85 10.41
C PHE A 66 14.59 17.36 10.42
N SER A 67 14.94 16.56 11.41
CA SER A 67 16.24 15.89 11.50
C SER A 67 16.14 14.45 10.97
N GLY A 68 17.28 13.92 10.53
CA GLY A 68 17.39 12.56 9.99
C GLY A 68 17.39 12.48 8.46
N PRO A 69 17.54 11.26 7.93
CA PRO A 69 17.59 10.99 6.50
C PRO A 69 16.24 11.22 5.81
N GLU A 70 16.29 11.48 4.51
CA GLU A 70 15.11 11.51 3.65
C GLU A 70 14.68 10.08 3.31
N PHE A 71 13.38 9.81 3.45
CA PHE A 71 12.76 8.55 3.06
C PHE A 71 11.42 8.84 2.40
N PRO A 72 10.93 7.96 1.50
CA PRO A 72 9.59 8.10 0.92
C PRO A 72 8.53 8.18 2.02
N ALA A 73 7.47 8.94 1.77
CA ALA A 73 6.36 9.00 2.71
C ALA A 73 5.62 7.66 2.72
N THR A 74 5.06 7.28 3.86
CA THR A 74 4.21 6.08 3.95
C THR A 74 3.03 6.13 2.97
N LEU A 75 2.53 7.34 2.69
CA LEU A 75 1.49 7.55 1.69
C LEU A 75 1.93 7.15 0.28
N ASP A 76 3.16 7.50 -0.12
CA ASP A 76 3.70 7.16 -1.44
C ASP A 76 3.67 5.64 -1.67
N HIS A 77 4.05 4.88 -0.64
CA HIS A 77 3.99 3.41 -0.67
C HIS A 77 2.55 2.87 -0.75
N MET A 78 1.61 3.44 0.01
CA MET A 78 0.21 3.01 -0.04
C MET A 78 -0.41 3.26 -1.42
N ILE A 79 -0.11 4.41 -2.04
CA ILE A 79 -0.59 4.73 -3.38
C ILE A 79 0.02 3.79 -4.42
N ALA A 80 1.34 3.58 -4.36
CA ALA A 80 2.02 2.63 -5.24
C ALA A 80 1.47 1.21 -5.12
N GLY A 81 1.22 0.74 -3.89
CA GLY A 81 0.68 -0.60 -3.65
C GLY A 81 -0.76 -0.81 -4.15
N VAL A 82 -1.56 0.25 -4.26
CA VAL A 82 -2.93 0.17 -4.80
C VAL A 82 -2.95 0.33 -6.32
N ALA A 83 -2.02 1.10 -6.89
CA ALA A 83 -1.98 1.38 -8.33
C ALA A 83 -1.67 0.14 -9.18
N GLY A 84 -0.96 -0.85 -8.62
CA GLY A 84 -0.51 -2.05 -9.33
C GLY A 84 0.79 -1.80 -10.08
#